data_AF-A0A817Y5Y3-F1
#
_entry.id   AF-A0A817Y5Y3-F1
#
_cell.length_a   1.000
_cell.length_b   1.000
_cell.length_c   1.000
_cell.angle_alpha   90.00
_cell.angle_beta   90.00
_cell.angle_gamma   90.00
#
_symmetry.space_group_name_H-M   'P 1'
#
loop_
_entity.id
_entity.type
_entity.pdbx_description
1 polymer ?
#
loop_
_entity_poly.entity_id
_entity_poly.type
_entity_poly.pdbx_seq_one_letter_code
_entity_poly.pdbx_strand_id
1 'polypeptide(L)'
;MISDIERINHLEWRLKRLENFIGKSDKKNIIEIINDLNEKIFQHASNMSNANILLKKVDMINRLTSSDFQRYLMRDRSTKLELILADEERICEVTKSLSEIDTLARALDSEYFQELPKLFNTLDKLLITHNNIKNQYGEFTEELSTFLQDYAAFTLMMDENLQQYKTVLHKNQHGSSTVEDNPIE
;
A
#
# COMPACT_ATOMS: atom_id res chain seq x y z
N MET A 1 16.79 -83.64 18.46
CA MET A 1 18.23 -83.32 18.49
C MET A 1 18.57 -82.73 17.14
N ILE A 2 18.60 -81.40 17.04
CA ILE A 2 19.25 -80.74 15.90
C ILE A 2 20.71 -81.12 16.03
N SER A 3 21.10 -82.11 15.23
CA SER A 3 22.36 -82.83 15.33
C SER A 3 23.49 -81.82 15.21
N ASP A 4 24.55 -81.96 16.01
CA ASP A 4 25.73 -81.08 16.00
C ASP A 4 26.30 -80.87 14.59
N ILE A 5 26.02 -81.80 13.69
CA ILE A 5 26.30 -81.77 12.25
C ILE A 5 25.68 -80.54 11.55
N GLU A 6 24.43 -80.16 11.85
CA GLU A 6 23.80 -78.99 11.23
C GLU A 6 24.43 -77.68 11.72
N ARG A 7 24.83 -77.63 12.99
CA ARG A 7 25.59 -76.49 13.55
C ARG A 7 26.97 -76.37 12.92
N ILE A 8 27.66 -77.49 12.73
CA ILE A 8 28.96 -77.54 12.08
C ILE A 8 28.86 -77.06 10.64
N ASN A 9 27.87 -77.54 9.87
CA ASN A 9 27.67 -77.11 8.49
C ASN A 9 27.37 -75.61 8.38
N HIS A 10 26.56 -75.06 9.30
CA HIS A 10 26.28 -73.62 9.31
C HIS A 10 27.53 -72.79 9.67
N LEU A 11 28.34 -73.28 10.61
CA LEU A 11 29.61 -72.64 10.99
C LEU A 11 30.61 -72.69 9.84
N GLU A 12 30.73 -73.82 9.14
CA GLU A 12 31.59 -73.96 7.96
C GLU A 12 31.18 -73.00 6.83
N TRP A 13 29.87 -72.86 6.57
CA TRP A 13 29.40 -71.89 5.59
C TRP A 13 29.75 -70.44 5.97
N ARG A 14 29.59 -70.09 7.25
CA ARG A 14 29.96 -68.75 7.76
C ARG A 14 31.45 -68.51 7.70
N LEU A 15 32.25 -69.53 8.02
CA LEU A 15 33.71 -69.47 8.01
C LEU A 15 34.21 -69.30 6.58
N LYS A 16 33.69 -70.07 5.62
CA LYS A 16 33.98 -69.93 4.20
C LYS A 16 33.57 -68.56 3.65
N ARG A 17 32.47 -68.00 4.13
CA ARG A 17 32.04 -66.64 3.77
C ARG A 17 33.01 -65.60 4.31
N LEU A 18 33.43 -65.71 5.56
CA LEU A 18 34.43 -64.80 6.17
C LEU A 18 35.80 -64.93 5.50
N GLU A 19 36.23 -66.15 5.16
CA GLU A 19 37.45 -66.39 4.38
C GLU A 19 37.37 -65.82 2.97
N ASN A 20 36.20 -65.83 2.31
CA ASN A 20 36.05 -65.17 1.02
C ASN A 20 36.12 -63.64 1.12
N PHE A 21 35.64 -63.06 2.23
CA PHE A 21 35.69 -61.61 2.46
C PHE A 21 37.07 -61.13 2.93
N ILE A 22 37.79 -61.91 3.73
CA ILE A 22 39.05 -61.53 4.39
C ILE A 22 40.26 -62.20 3.75
N GLY A 23 40.13 -63.47 3.36
CA GLY A 23 41.23 -64.35 2.93
C GLY A 23 41.83 -64.04 1.55
N LYS A 24 41.32 -63.04 0.82
CA LYS A 24 42.02 -62.49 -0.36
C LYS A 24 42.97 -61.34 -0.02
N SER A 25 42.94 -60.85 1.22
CA SER A 25 43.87 -59.83 1.68
C SER A 25 45.03 -60.52 2.40
N ASP A 26 46.22 -60.44 1.82
CA ASP A 26 47.45 -60.91 2.47
C ASP A 26 47.53 -60.36 3.90
N LYS A 27 48.07 -61.19 4.79
CA LYS A 27 48.25 -60.97 6.24
C LYS A 27 49.06 -59.69 6.56
N LYS A 28 48.46 -58.54 6.30
CA LYS A 28 48.83 -57.25 6.87
C LYS A 28 47.63 -56.81 7.66
N ASN A 29 47.85 -56.59 8.95
CA ASN A 29 46.85 -56.27 9.94
C ASN A 29 45.85 -55.25 9.36
N ILE A 30 44.65 -55.72 9.00
CA ILE A 30 43.56 -54.84 8.54
C ILE A 30 43.31 -53.74 9.57
N ILE A 31 43.54 -54.07 10.84
CA ILE A 31 43.52 -53.15 11.97
C ILE A 31 44.60 -52.06 11.84
N GLU A 32 45.82 -52.39 11.43
CA GLU A 32 46.88 -51.39 11.17
C GLU A 32 46.53 -50.49 9.98
N ILE A 33 45.96 -51.04 8.91
CA ILE A 33 45.53 -50.25 7.75
C ILE A 33 44.38 -49.32 8.12
N ILE A 34 43.41 -49.79 8.90
CA ILE A 34 42.30 -48.97 9.41
C ILE A 34 42.83 -47.89 10.37
N ASN A 35 43.80 -48.23 11.23
CA ASN A 35 44.42 -47.26 12.12
C ASN A 35 45.22 -46.19 11.36
N ASP A 36 46.01 -46.57 10.35
CA ASP A 36 46.73 -45.64 9.48
C ASP A 36 45.77 -44.75 8.68
N LEU A 37 44.67 -45.31 8.17
CA LEU A 37 43.62 -44.52 7.51
C LEU A 37 42.93 -43.56 8.48
N ASN A 38 42.60 -44.01 9.69
CA ASN A 38 42.02 -43.13 10.72
C ASN A 38 42.98 -42.03 11.14
N GLU A 39 44.27 -42.33 11.27
CA GLU A 39 45.30 -41.34 11.58
C GLU A 39 45.42 -40.32 10.44
N LYS A 40 45.45 -40.76 9.18
CA LYS A 40 45.45 -39.88 8.00
C LYS A 40 44.19 -39.02 7.92
N ILE A 41 43.01 -39.57 8.19
CA ILE A 41 41.74 -38.82 8.23
C ILE A 41 41.78 -37.80 9.36
N PHE A 42 42.28 -38.16 10.54
CA PHE A 42 42.41 -37.26 11.68
C PHE A 42 43.41 -36.13 11.41
N GLN A 43 44.58 -36.45 10.83
CA GLN A 43 45.56 -35.45 10.38
C GLN A 43 44.97 -34.52 9.33
N HIS A 44 44.23 -35.05 8.34
CA HIS A 44 43.57 -34.23 7.31
C HIS A 44 42.48 -33.33 7.91
N ALA A 45 41.65 -33.84 8.83
CA ALA A 45 40.63 -33.05 9.50
C ALA A 45 41.24 -31.94 10.37
N SER A 46 42.32 -32.24 11.09
CA SER A 46 43.08 -31.27 11.89
C SER A 46 43.72 -30.19 11.00
N ASN A 47 44.38 -30.60 9.92
CA ASN A 47 44.98 -29.69 8.94
C ASN A 47 43.95 -28.82 8.24
N MET A 48 42.77 -29.36 7.91
CA MET A 48 41.68 -28.61 7.28
C MET A 48 41.04 -27.60 8.25
N SER A 49 40.90 -27.96 9.53
CA SER A 49 40.48 -27.01 10.58
C SER A 49 41.48 -25.87 10.73
N ASN A 50 42.79 -26.18 10.80
CA ASN A 50 43.86 -25.20 10.87
C ASN A 50 43.91 -24.31 9.61
N ALA A 51 43.75 -24.89 8.42
CA ALA A 51 43.69 -24.15 7.17
C ALA A 51 42.48 -23.21 7.13
N ASN A 52 41.31 -23.63 7.61
CA ASN A 52 40.13 -22.77 7.72
C ASN A 52 40.32 -21.62 8.71
N ILE A 53 41.00 -21.87 9.84
CA ILE A 53 41.35 -20.81 10.80
C ILE A 53 42.33 -19.83 10.16
N LEU A 54 43.34 -20.31 9.45
CA LEU A 54 44.29 -19.48 8.73
C LEU A 54 43.61 -18.66 7.62
N LEU A 55 42.69 -19.25 6.86
CA LEU A 55 41.95 -18.57 5.80
C LEU A 55 41.06 -17.46 6.36
N LYS A 56 40.35 -17.72 7.47
CA LYS A 56 39.61 -16.68 8.20
C LYS A 56 40.53 -15.56 8.72
N LYS A 57 41.73 -15.90 9.20
CA LYS A 57 42.72 -14.90 9.63
C LYS A 57 43.25 -14.09 8.44
N VAL A 58 43.51 -14.72 7.29
CA VAL A 58 43.93 -14.04 6.06
C VAL A 58 42.85 -13.08 5.56
N ASP A 59 41.57 -13.49 5.58
CA ASP A 59 40.46 -12.59 5.23
C ASP A 59 40.36 -11.40 6.18
N MET A 60 40.54 -11.64 7.48
CA MET A 60 40.56 -10.57 8.48
C MET A 60 41.76 -9.64 8.30
N ILE A 61 42.95 -10.18 8.00
CA ILE A 61 44.15 -9.41 7.70
C ILE A 61 43.91 -8.58 6.43
N ASN A 62 43.39 -9.17 5.35
CA ASN A 62 43.07 -8.46 4.10
C ASN A 62 42.08 -7.32 4.31
N ARG A 63 41.07 -7.50 5.17
CA ARG A 63 40.13 -6.43 5.55
C ARG A 63 40.84 -5.33 6.34
N LEU A 64 41.72 -5.69 7.27
CA LEU A 64 42.46 -4.73 8.10
C LEU A 64 43.62 -4.04 7.36
N THR A 65 44.15 -4.63 6.30
CA THR A 65 45.17 -4.05 5.42
C THR A 65 44.56 -3.33 4.22
N SER A 66 43.24 -3.36 4.06
CA SER A 66 42.58 -2.55 3.04
C SER A 66 42.89 -1.08 3.32
N SER A 67 43.55 -0.43 2.34
CA SER A 67 44.13 0.91 2.45
C SER A 67 43.11 1.94 2.97
N ASP A 68 41.84 1.79 2.60
CA ASP A 68 40.80 2.74 2.96
C ASP A 68 40.38 2.64 4.43
N PHE A 69 40.35 1.44 5.00
CA PHE A 69 40.04 1.24 6.41
C PHE A 69 41.19 1.69 7.32
N GLN A 70 42.44 1.45 6.90
CA GLN A 70 43.61 1.96 7.62
C GLN A 70 43.69 3.49 7.58
N ARG A 71 43.38 4.13 6.45
CA ARG A 71 43.37 5.61 6.33
C ARG A 71 42.33 6.25 7.25
N TYR A 72 41.18 5.63 7.44
CA TYR A 72 40.14 6.14 8.34
C TYR A 72 40.51 5.94 9.83
N LEU A 73 41.06 4.77 10.19
CA LEU A 73 41.45 4.47 11.57
C LEU A 73 42.71 5.23 12.00
N MET A 74 43.71 5.34 11.13
CA MET A 74 45.00 5.99 11.39
C MET A 74 44.95 7.51 11.24
N ARG A 75 43.78 8.12 11.00
CA ARG A 75 43.65 9.58 11.06
C ARG A 75 44.00 10.05 12.47
N ASP A 76 45.07 10.82 12.54
CA ASP A 76 45.50 11.45 13.77
C ASP A 76 44.41 12.35 14.35
N ARG A 77 44.39 12.50 15.67
CA ARG A 77 43.35 13.27 16.37
C ARG A 77 43.30 14.72 15.88
N SER A 78 44.45 15.31 15.50
CA SER A 78 44.51 16.65 14.89
C SER A 78 43.72 16.71 13.59
N THR A 79 43.92 15.74 12.70
CA THR A 79 43.24 15.71 11.38
C THR A 79 41.73 15.49 11.50
N LYS A 80 41.26 14.77 12.53
CA LYS A 80 39.82 14.63 12.81
C LYS A 80 39.23 15.93 13.32
N LEU A 81 39.98 16.66 14.15
CA LEU A 81 39.56 17.96 14.68
C LEU A 81 39.49 19.02 13.58
N GLU A 82 40.50 19.07 12.70
CA GLU A 82 40.49 19.95 11.52
C GLU A 82 39.34 19.63 10.57
N LEU A 83 39.00 18.35 10.38
CA LEU A 83 37.84 17.94 9.58
C LEU A 83 36.52 18.43 10.21
N ILE A 84 36.37 18.27 11.53
CA ILE A 84 35.16 18.70 12.24
C ILE A 84 35.02 20.23 12.17
N LEU A 85 36.12 20.97 12.33
CA LEU A 85 36.13 22.42 12.21
C LEU A 85 35.84 22.88 10.78
N ALA A 86 36.38 22.19 9.77
CA ALA A 86 36.09 22.48 8.36
C ALA A 86 34.61 22.21 8.00
N ASP A 87 34.00 21.22 8.65
CA ASP A 87 32.59 20.87 8.46
C ASP A 87 31.64 21.56 9.46
N GLU A 88 32.12 22.43 10.36
CA GLU A 88 31.34 22.97 11.47
C GLU A 88 30.11 23.76 10.99
N GLU A 89 30.30 24.63 9.99
CA GLU A 89 29.22 25.40 9.38
C GLU A 89 28.17 24.49 8.74
N ARG A 90 28.62 23.48 7.97
CA ARG A 90 27.74 22.49 7.34
C ARG A 90 26.97 21.68 8.39
N ILE A 91 27.61 21.28 9.49
CA ILE A 91 26.97 20.56 10.60
C ILE A 91 25.92 21.47 11.26
N CYS A 92 26.22 22.76 11.44
CA CYS A 92 25.28 23.73 12.00
C CYS A 92 24.05 23.93 11.10
N GLU A 93 24.24 24.08 9.79
CA GLU A 93 23.16 24.19 8.81
C GLU A 93 22.26 22.95 8.77
N VAL A 94 22.87 21.75 8.76
CA VAL A 94 22.14 20.48 8.82
C VAL A 94 21.37 20.35 10.13
N THR A 95 21.94 20.80 11.25
CA THR A 95 21.25 20.75 12.54
C THR A 95 20.08 21.72 12.61
N LYS A 96 20.23 22.92 12.03
CA LYS A 96 19.16 23.93 11.95
C LYS A 96 18.01 23.43 11.08
N SER A 97 18.31 22.92 9.88
CA SER A 97 17.30 22.33 8.99
C SER A 97 16.62 21.11 9.62
N LEU A 98 17.35 20.28 10.36
CA LEU A 98 16.76 19.17 11.11
C LEU A 98 15.76 19.66 12.18
N SER A 99 16.09 20.74 12.90
CA SER A 99 15.18 21.36 13.85
C SER A 99 13.93 21.93 13.16
N GLU A 100 14.07 22.55 12.00
CA GLU A 100 12.94 23.06 11.21
C GLU A 100 12.05 21.90 10.74
N ILE A 101 12.65 20.80 10.27
CA ILE A 101 11.92 19.59 9.87
C ILE A 101 11.19 18.97 11.07
N ASP A 102 11.79 18.91 12.26
CA ASP A 102 11.12 18.38 13.47
C ASP A 102 9.90 19.23 13.86
N THR A 103 9.98 20.56 13.72
CA THR A 103 8.83 21.44 13.97
C THR A 103 7.70 21.22 12.95
N LEU A 104 8.05 21.03 11.67
CA LEU A 104 7.10 20.74 10.59
C LEU A 104 6.48 19.35 10.75
N ALA A 105 7.26 18.34 11.14
CA ALA A 105 6.78 16.97 11.38
C ALA A 105 5.67 16.95 12.44
N ARG A 106 5.80 17.74 13.52
CA ARG A 106 4.74 17.90 14.52
C ARG A 106 3.49 18.59 13.99
N ALA A 107 3.61 19.46 12.98
CA ALA A 107 2.47 20.10 12.33
C ALA A 107 1.73 19.15 11.38
N LEU A 108 2.45 18.20 10.76
CA LEU A 108 1.88 17.12 9.94
C LEU A 108 1.06 16.13 10.76
N ASP A 109 1.42 15.90 12.03
CA ASP A 109 0.65 15.09 12.98
C ASP A 109 -0.59 15.81 13.55
N SER A 110 -0.91 17.04 13.08
CA SER A 110 -2.08 17.75 13.60
C SER A 110 -3.38 17.02 13.24
N GLU A 111 -4.30 16.98 14.20
CA GLU A 111 -5.61 16.32 14.09
C GLU A 111 -6.40 16.79 12.85
N TYR A 112 -6.17 18.02 12.38
CA TYR A 112 -6.77 18.57 11.17
C TYR A 112 -6.48 17.75 9.90
N PHE A 113 -5.29 17.15 9.77
CA PHE A 113 -4.97 16.27 8.64
C PHE A 113 -5.64 14.90 8.75
N GLN A 114 -5.94 14.45 9.96
CA GLN A 114 -6.65 13.20 10.19
C GLN A 114 -8.16 13.35 9.97
N GLU A 115 -8.72 14.54 10.17
CA GLU A 115 -10.15 14.82 9.97
C GLU A 115 -10.53 15.20 8.54
N LEU A 116 -9.55 15.52 7.69
CA LEU A 116 -9.73 15.86 6.27
C LEU A 116 -10.63 14.87 5.48
N PRO A 117 -10.46 13.54 5.61
CA PRO A 117 -11.35 12.58 4.95
C PRO A 117 -12.80 12.65 5.44
N LYS A 118 -13.02 12.93 6.74
CA LYS A 118 -14.36 13.11 7.30
C LYS A 118 -15.01 14.37 6.74
N LEU A 119 -14.24 15.47 6.69
CA LEU A 119 -14.69 16.73 6.10
C LEU A 119 -15.06 16.56 4.62
N PHE A 120 -14.23 15.84 3.86
CA PHE A 120 -14.50 15.56 2.45
C PHE A 120 -15.81 14.77 2.27
N ASN A 121 -16.04 13.74 3.09
CA ASN A 121 -17.30 12.98 3.07
C ASN A 121 -18.52 13.84 3.42
N THR A 122 -18.39 14.78 4.36
CA THR A 122 -19.48 15.71 4.69
C THR A 122 -19.73 16.71 3.57
N LEU A 123 -18.67 17.19 2.93
CA LEU A 123 -18.77 18.13 1.82
C LEU A 123 -19.40 17.46 0.59
N ASP A 124 -19.04 16.22 0.30
CA ASP A 124 -19.60 15.46 -0.82
C ASP A 124 -21.10 15.20 -0.63
N LYS A 125 -21.51 14.81 0.58
CA LYS A 125 -22.94 14.72 0.94
C LYS A 125 -23.67 16.06 0.76
N LEU A 126 -23.05 17.15 1.23
CA LEU A 126 -23.63 18.49 1.07
C LEU A 126 -23.78 18.85 -0.40
N LEU A 127 -22.77 18.58 -1.23
CA LEU A 127 -22.78 18.83 -2.66
C LEU A 127 -23.93 18.08 -3.36
N ILE A 128 -24.13 16.80 -3.03
CA ILE A 128 -25.23 15.99 -3.54
C ILE A 128 -26.57 16.60 -3.15
N THR A 129 -26.75 16.95 -1.87
CA THR A 129 -28.01 17.55 -1.40
C THR A 129 -28.28 18.90 -2.04
N HIS A 130 -27.26 19.74 -2.19
CA HIS A 130 -27.37 21.05 -2.83
C HIS A 130 -27.79 20.90 -4.30
N ASN A 131 -27.21 19.94 -5.03
CA ASN A 131 -27.56 19.72 -6.42
C ASN A 131 -29.00 19.22 -6.57
N ASN A 132 -29.45 18.35 -5.66
CA ASN A 132 -30.85 17.89 -5.64
C ASN A 132 -31.82 19.06 -5.38
N ILE A 133 -31.54 19.91 -4.39
CA ILE A 133 -32.35 21.10 -4.09
C ILE A 133 -32.38 22.05 -5.29
N LYS A 134 -31.23 22.26 -5.95
CA LYS A 134 -31.15 23.12 -7.14
C LYS A 134 -32.03 22.60 -8.28
N ASN A 135 -32.02 21.30 -8.53
CA ASN A 135 -32.86 20.69 -9.57
C ASN A 135 -34.34 20.82 -9.23
N GLN A 136 -34.74 20.49 -7.99
CA GLN A 136 -36.13 20.65 -7.54
C GLN A 136 -36.61 22.10 -7.62
N TYR A 137 -35.76 23.07 -7.29
CA TYR A 137 -36.09 24.47 -7.41
C TYR A 137 -36.29 24.88 -8.88
N GLY A 138 -35.49 24.34 -9.80
CA GLY A 138 -35.67 24.53 -11.23
C GLY A 138 -37.02 24.02 -11.73
N GLU A 139 -37.36 22.77 -11.40
CA GLU A 139 -38.64 22.14 -11.74
C GLU A 139 -39.82 22.92 -11.18
N PHE A 140 -39.77 23.30 -9.90
CA PHE A 140 -40.82 24.09 -9.26
C PHE A 140 -40.99 25.48 -9.89
N THR A 141 -39.89 26.13 -10.27
CA THR A 141 -39.93 27.44 -10.91
C THR A 141 -40.55 27.35 -12.32
N GLU A 142 -40.25 26.28 -13.06
CA GLU A 142 -40.83 26.03 -14.37
C GLU A 142 -42.35 25.76 -14.26
N GLU A 143 -42.77 24.90 -13.32
CA GLU A 143 -44.18 24.63 -13.04
C GLU A 143 -44.95 25.87 -12.58
N LEU A 144 -44.34 26.70 -11.73
CA LEU A 144 -44.95 27.96 -11.31
C LEU A 144 -45.08 28.95 -12.49
N SER A 145 -44.09 28.99 -13.37
CA SER A 145 -44.11 29.84 -14.56
C SER A 145 -45.21 29.43 -15.54
N THR A 146 -45.37 28.13 -15.78
CA THR A 146 -46.46 27.62 -16.64
C THR A 146 -47.82 27.88 -16.02
N PHE A 147 -47.98 27.64 -14.72
CA PHE A 147 -49.22 27.95 -14.00
C PHE A 147 -49.58 29.45 -14.07
N LEU A 148 -48.60 30.33 -13.88
CA LEU A 148 -48.81 31.79 -14.01
C LEU A 148 -49.22 32.18 -15.43
N GLN A 149 -48.64 31.54 -16.43
CA GLN A 149 -48.97 31.79 -17.84
C GLN A 149 -50.39 31.31 -18.17
N ASP A 150 -50.78 30.13 -17.70
CA ASP A 150 -52.13 29.59 -17.85
C ASP A 150 -53.17 30.46 -17.13
N TYR A 151 -52.84 30.93 -15.92
CA TYR A 151 -53.69 31.86 -15.18
C TYR A 151 -53.86 33.18 -15.94
N ALA A 152 -52.78 33.76 -16.47
CA ALA A 152 -52.85 34.98 -17.26
C ALA A 152 -53.71 34.79 -18.51
N ALA A 153 -53.54 33.68 -19.23
CA ALA A 153 -54.35 33.34 -20.41
C ALA A 153 -55.84 33.19 -20.05
N PHE A 154 -56.15 32.50 -18.94
CA PHE A 154 -57.51 32.35 -18.45
C PHE A 154 -58.16 33.70 -18.09
N THR A 155 -57.41 34.60 -17.43
CA THR A 155 -57.92 35.94 -17.10
C THR A 155 -58.21 36.78 -18.33
N LEU A 156 -57.36 36.72 -19.37
CA LEU A 156 -57.61 37.40 -20.64
C LEU A 156 -58.86 36.85 -21.33
N MET A 157 -59.00 35.53 -21.42
CA MET A 157 -60.19 34.90 -22.00
C MET A 157 -61.47 35.30 -21.24
N MET A 158 -61.40 35.37 -19.91
CA MET A 158 -62.53 35.81 -19.08
C MET A 158 -62.87 37.28 -19.32
N ASP A 159 -61.89 38.17 -19.42
CA ASP A 159 -62.13 39.58 -19.74
C ASP A 159 -62.75 39.73 -21.14
N GLU A 160 -62.22 39.04 -22.14
CA GLU A 160 -62.79 39.01 -23.49
C GLU A 160 -64.25 38.54 -23.49
N ASN A 161 -64.55 37.43 -22.79
CA ASN A 161 -65.91 36.93 -22.66
C ASN A 161 -66.83 37.94 -21.96
N LEU A 162 -66.37 38.58 -20.89
CA LEU A 162 -67.15 39.62 -20.20
C LEU A 162 -67.41 40.83 -21.09
N GLN A 163 -66.44 41.25 -21.90
CA GLN A 163 -66.63 42.32 -22.88
C GLN A 163 -67.65 41.92 -23.96
N GLN A 164 -67.55 40.68 -24.48
CA GLN A 164 -68.54 40.15 -25.42
C GLN A 164 -69.96 40.15 -24.82
N TYR A 165 -70.13 39.66 -23.60
CA TYR A 165 -71.42 39.70 -22.90
C TYR A 165 -71.95 41.13 -22.73
N LYS A 166 -71.09 42.09 -22.33
CA LYS A 166 -71.47 43.51 -22.26
C LYS A 166 -71.96 44.03 -23.61
N THR A 167 -71.27 43.71 -24.71
CA THR A 167 -71.70 44.18 -26.04
C THR A 167 -73.04 43.59 -26.47
N VAL A 168 -73.30 42.32 -26.15
CA VAL A 168 -74.59 41.66 -26.44
C VAL A 168 -75.71 42.30 -25.62
N LEU A 169 -75.49 42.57 -24.33
CA LEU A 169 -76.47 43.25 -23.48
C LEU A 169 -76.80 44.66 -23.99
N HIS A 170 -75.80 45.44 -24.40
CA HIS A 170 -76.02 46.76 -24.99
C HIS A 170 -76.82 46.70 -26.30
N LYS A 171 -76.53 45.73 -27.18
CA LYS A 171 -77.31 45.52 -28.42
C LYS A 171 -78.77 45.17 -28.14
N ASN A 172 -79.04 44.32 -27.15
CA ASN A 172 -80.40 43.96 -26.76
C ASN A 172 -81.17 45.15 -26.16
N GLN A 173 -80.51 46.00 -25.37
CA GLN A 173 -81.11 47.23 -24.83
C GLN A 173 -81.44 48.26 -25.93
N HIS A 174 -80.59 48.39 -26.95
CA HIS A 174 -80.86 49.27 -28.09
C HIS A 174 -81.93 48.70 -29.03
N GLY A 175 -82.02 47.38 -29.19
CA GLY A 175 -83.09 46.71 -29.95
C GLY A 175 -84.48 46.81 -29.30
N SER A 176 -84.56 46.93 -27.97
CA SER A 176 -85.82 47.21 -27.26
C SER A 176 -86.28 48.67 -27.35
N SER A 177 -85.41 49.61 -27.75
CA SER A 177 -85.76 51.04 -27.81
C SER A 177 -86.38 51.47 -29.16
N THR A 178 -86.50 50.57 -30.14
CA THR A 178 -87.07 50.88 -31.47
C THR A 178 -88.44 50.23 -31.72
N VAL A 179 -89.09 49.63 -30.72
CA VAL A 179 -90.37 48.91 -30.89
C VAL A 179 -91.55 49.57 -30.16
N GLU A 180 -91.35 50.65 -29.40
CA GLU A 180 -92.43 51.27 -28.62
C GLU A 180 -92.98 52.62 -29.11
N ASP A 181 -92.54 53.16 -30.25
CA ASP A 181 -93.16 54.36 -30.83
C ASP A 181 -93.86 54.06 -32.16
N ASN A 182 -95.06 53.48 -32.07
CA ASN A 182 -96.06 53.63 -33.12
C ASN A 182 -97.45 53.72 -32.46
N PRO A 183 -98.02 54.93 -32.27
CA PRO A 183 -99.36 55.05 -31.73
C PRO A 183 -100.39 54.81 -32.83
N ILE A 184 -101.32 53.91 -32.53
CA ILE A 184 -102.58 53.71 -33.24
C ILE A 184 -103.50 54.88 -32.84
N GLU A 185 -103.75 55.79 -33.77
CA GLU A 185 -105.06 56.38 -34.17
C GLU A 185 -104.86 57.58 -35.10
#